data_AF-A0A7X6PIA3-F1
#
_entry.id   AF-A0A7X6PIA3-F1
#
_cell.length_a   1.000
_cell.length_b   1.000
_cell.length_c   1.000
_cell.angle_alpha   90.00
_cell.angle_beta   90.00
_cell.angle_gamma   90.00
#
_symmetry.space_group_name_H-M   'P 1'
#
loop_
_entity.id
_entity.type
_entity.pdbx_description
1 polymer ?
#
loop_
_entity_poly.entity_id
_entity_poly.type
_entity_poly.pdbx_seq_one_letter_code
_entity_poly.pdbx_strand_id
1 'polypeptide(L)'
;MSQINGRMVQVEGTIWRGIRSQELEVTTPALKIVAKDAALAVNWLSLLRARLQVEHLTTSDLNLELFPTEPKLEEDTSSELSLPISIQVDKVSVGQFTMTDASGKNLPVGLNNFDLESLVLDSSGITTAELRRLTVTHPDVTSELNGTVKLEKLAYPWPMQVSLNAVNTGLH
;
A
#
# COMPACT_ATOMS: atom_id res chain seq x y z
N MET A 1 -24.93 -2.26 -8.56
CA MET A 1 -23.81 -1.48 -9.13
C MET A 1 -22.93 -1.08 -7.95
N SER A 2 -21.66 -1.53 -7.93
CA SER A 2 -20.72 -1.11 -6.89
C SER A 2 -20.30 0.33 -7.20
N GLN A 3 -20.61 1.27 -6.30
CA GLN A 3 -20.22 2.67 -6.45
C GLN A 3 -18.96 2.92 -5.63
N ILE A 4 -17.92 3.42 -6.29
CA ILE A 4 -16.73 3.96 -5.64
C ILE A 4 -16.96 5.47 -5.50
N ASN A 5 -16.92 5.96 -4.27
CA ASN A 5 -17.01 7.38 -3.96
C ASN A 5 -15.64 7.89 -3.50
N GLY A 6 -15.24 9.07 -3.96
CA GLY A 6 -13.96 9.67 -3.61
C GLY A 6 -14.10 11.16 -3.30
N ARG A 7 -13.38 11.64 -2.29
CA ARG A 7 -13.29 13.05 -1.91
C ARG A 7 -11.84 13.42 -1.64
N MET A 8 -11.41 14.57 -2.14
CA MET A 8 -10.12 15.17 -1.81
C MET A 8 -10.33 16.59 -1.32
N VAL A 9 -9.57 17.00 -0.30
CA VAL A 9 -9.65 18.34 0.32
C VAL A 9 -8.29 19.02 0.27
N GLN A 10 -8.32 20.34 0.04
CA GLN A 10 -7.13 21.20 -0.06
C GLN A 10 -6.10 20.62 -1.02
N VAL A 11 -6.50 20.50 -2.28
CA VAL A 11 -5.66 19.94 -3.33
C VAL A 11 -4.70 21.00 -3.87
N GLU A 12 -3.43 20.65 -3.91
CA GLU A 12 -2.34 21.47 -4.45
C GLU A 12 -1.62 20.73 -5.57
N GLY A 13 -1.05 21.48 -6.52
CA GLY A 13 -0.29 20.94 -7.63
C GLY A 13 -1.16 20.57 -8.83
N THR A 14 -0.63 19.70 -9.69
CA THR A 14 -1.31 19.23 -10.91
C THR A 14 -0.95 17.78 -11.18
N ILE A 15 -1.82 17.06 -11.90
CA ILE A 15 -1.54 15.68 -12.30
C ILE A 15 -0.13 15.56 -12.92
N TRP A 16 0.28 16.52 -13.75
CA TRP A 16 1.58 16.54 -14.43
C TRP A 16 2.80 16.77 -13.53
N ARG A 17 2.65 17.51 -12.44
CA ARG A 17 3.77 17.89 -11.54
C ARG A 17 3.69 17.22 -10.17
N GLY A 18 2.70 16.35 -9.98
CA GLY A 18 2.34 15.79 -8.69
C GLY A 18 1.22 16.56 -8.01
N ILE A 19 0.43 15.81 -7.25
CA ILE A 19 -0.71 16.30 -6.48
C ILE A 19 -0.42 16.08 -5.00
N ARG A 20 -0.80 17.06 -4.18
CA ARG A 20 -0.86 16.94 -2.73
C ARG A 20 -2.28 17.23 -2.27
N SER A 21 -2.73 16.57 -1.22
CA SER A 21 -4.02 16.84 -0.60
C SER A 21 -3.89 16.73 0.91
N GLN A 22 -4.53 17.63 1.65
CA GLN A 22 -4.60 17.49 3.10
C GLN A 22 -5.34 16.22 3.51
N GLU A 23 -6.39 15.86 2.76
CA GLU A 23 -7.18 14.66 3.03
C GLU A 23 -7.69 14.05 1.73
N LEU A 24 -7.51 12.73 1.62
CA LEU A 24 -8.05 11.87 0.56
C LEU A 24 -8.93 10.80 1.23
N GLU A 25 -10.20 10.76 0.86
CA GLU A 25 -11.16 9.76 1.30
C GLU A 25 -11.66 8.97 0.09
N VAL A 26 -11.57 7.63 0.15
CA VAL A 26 -12.12 6.72 -0.85
C VAL A 26 -13.01 5.72 -0.15
N THR A 27 -14.28 5.68 -0.53
CA THR A 27 -15.27 4.74 0.02
C THR A 27 -15.75 3.80 -1.08
N THR A 28 -15.66 2.51 -0.81
CA THR A 28 -16.18 1.42 -1.64
C THR A 28 -17.22 0.63 -0.83
N PRO A 29 -17.98 -0.31 -1.43
CA PRO A 29 -18.88 -1.16 -0.66
C PRO A 29 -18.18 -2.09 0.35
N ALA A 30 -16.88 -2.37 0.16
CA ALA A 30 -16.12 -3.30 1.00
C ALA A 30 -15.25 -2.59 2.05
N LEU A 31 -14.85 -1.34 1.81
CA LEU A 31 -13.95 -0.60 2.70
C LEU A 31 -13.99 0.90 2.47
N LYS A 32 -13.55 1.65 3.47
CA LYS A 32 -13.23 3.08 3.43
C LYS A 32 -11.75 3.31 3.73
N ILE A 33 -11.11 4.16 2.93
CA ILE A 33 -9.73 4.61 3.07
C ILE A 33 -9.75 6.10 3.37
N VAL A 34 -9.02 6.53 4.39
CA VAL A 34 -8.76 7.94 4.67
C VAL A 34 -7.26 8.14 4.80
N ALA A 35 -6.68 8.95 3.93
CA ALA A 35 -5.27 9.30 3.92
C ALA A 35 -5.10 10.79 4.21
N LYS A 36 -4.21 11.15 5.14
CA LYS A 36 -3.87 12.55 5.46
C LYS A 36 -2.53 12.94 4.85
N ASP A 37 -2.43 14.22 4.49
CA ASP A 37 -1.26 14.82 3.83
C ASP A 37 -0.72 13.95 2.69
N ALA A 38 -1.66 13.40 1.89
CA ALA A 38 -1.34 12.49 0.82
C ALA A 38 -0.64 13.24 -0.33
N ALA A 39 0.42 12.65 -0.87
CA ALA A 39 1.12 13.16 -2.03
C ALA A 39 1.39 12.04 -3.05
N LEU A 40 1.17 12.36 -4.32
CA LEU A 40 1.39 11.47 -5.45
C LEU A 40 2.10 12.23 -6.56
N ALA A 41 3.24 11.72 -7.02
CA ALA A 41 3.88 12.19 -8.24
C ALA A 41 4.14 11.03 -9.20
N VAL A 42 3.89 11.27 -10.48
CA VAL A 42 3.98 10.27 -11.54
C VAL A 42 4.79 10.86 -12.69
N ASN A 43 5.78 10.11 -13.16
CA ASN A 43 6.52 10.45 -14.37
C ASN A 43 5.74 9.97 -15.59
N TRP A 44 4.83 10.79 -16.11
CA TRP A 44 3.98 10.43 -17.24
C TRP A 44 4.74 10.10 -18.53
N LEU A 45 5.95 10.64 -18.71
CA LEU A 45 6.77 10.35 -19.90
C LEU A 45 7.23 8.89 -19.93
N SER A 46 7.25 8.19 -18.79
CA SER A 46 7.59 6.76 -18.76
C SER A 46 6.55 5.90 -19.47
N LEU A 47 5.29 6.36 -19.59
CA LEU A 47 4.23 5.61 -20.26
C LEU A 47 4.51 5.40 -21.74
N LEU A 48 5.26 6.32 -22.37
CA LEU A 48 5.74 6.17 -23.76
C LEU A 48 6.64 4.93 -23.94
N ARG A 49 7.14 4.36 -22.84
CA ARG A 49 7.96 3.14 -22.78
C ARG A 49 7.22 1.97 -22.13
N ALA A 50 5.88 1.97 -22.17
CA ALA A 50 5.01 0.94 -21.57
C ALA A 50 5.27 0.72 -20.06
N ARG A 51 5.53 1.82 -19.35
CA ARG A 51 5.87 1.80 -17.93
C ARG A 51 5.20 2.94 -17.18
N LEU A 52 4.51 2.65 -16.09
CA LEU A 52 4.02 3.67 -15.15
C LEU A 52 5.05 3.84 -14.03
N GLN A 53 5.76 4.96 -14.00
CA GLN A 53 6.68 5.29 -12.91
C GLN A 53 6.00 6.27 -11.95
N VAL A 54 5.76 5.82 -10.73
CA VAL A 54 5.33 6.63 -9.59
C VAL A 54 6.59 7.06 -8.85
N GLU A 55 6.90 8.34 -8.86
CA GLU A 55 8.10 8.88 -8.20
C GLU A 55 7.96 8.82 -6.68
N HIS A 56 6.76 9.11 -6.17
CA HIS A 56 6.43 8.89 -4.77
C HIS A 56 4.94 8.78 -4.55
N LEU A 57 4.58 7.93 -3.58
CA LEU A 57 3.25 7.84 -2.98
C LEU A 57 3.41 7.92 -1.47
N THR A 58 3.03 9.04 -0.85
CA THR A 58 3.28 9.26 0.58
C THR A 58 2.03 9.74 1.30
N THR A 59 1.89 9.39 2.58
CA THR A 59 0.84 9.91 3.46
C THR A 59 1.33 9.92 4.90
N SER A 60 0.90 10.91 5.69
CA SER A 60 1.22 10.99 7.11
C SER A 60 0.46 9.92 7.89
N ASP A 61 -0.86 9.86 7.71
CA ASP A 61 -1.75 8.89 8.35
C ASP A 61 -2.61 8.17 7.31
N LEU A 62 -2.63 6.84 7.36
CA LEU A 62 -3.51 5.99 6.55
C LEU A 62 -4.44 5.19 7.45
N ASN A 63 -5.74 5.47 7.35
CA ASN A 63 -6.78 4.72 8.03
C ASN A 63 -7.59 3.87 7.05
N LEU A 64 -7.79 2.60 7.39
CA LEU A 64 -8.63 1.66 6.66
C LEU A 64 -9.75 1.16 7.57
N GLU A 65 -10.98 1.27 7.10
CA GLU A 65 -12.15 0.73 7.76
C GLU A 65 -12.79 -0.31 6.83
N LEU A 66 -12.85 -1.56 7.28
CA LEU A 66 -13.44 -2.65 6.51
C LEU A 66 -14.93 -2.73 6.80
N PHE A 67 -15.74 -2.85 5.75
CA PHE A 67 -17.17 -3.06 5.87
C PHE A 67 -17.51 -4.55 5.77
N PRO A 68 -18.58 -5.01 6.45
CA PRO A 68 -19.01 -6.40 6.36
C PRO A 68 -19.37 -6.72 4.90
N THR A 69 -18.65 -7.69 4.33
CA THR A 69 -18.92 -8.22 2.99
C THR A 69 -19.45 -9.64 3.13
N GLU A 70 -20.44 -10.02 2.33
CA GLU A 70 -20.89 -11.42 2.29
C GLU A 70 -19.69 -12.32 1.90
N PRO A 71 -19.46 -13.44 2.60
CA PRO A 71 -18.40 -14.36 2.23
C PRO A 71 -18.69 -14.88 0.83
N LYS A 72 -17.94 -14.39 -0.15
CA LYS A 72 -17.91 -14.97 -1.49
C LYS A 72 -17.33 -16.37 -1.33
N LEU A 73 -18.10 -17.41 -1.70
CA LEU A 73 -17.52 -18.71 -2.00
C LEU A 73 -16.35 -18.46 -2.95
N GLU A 74 -15.16 -18.90 -2.56
CA GLU A 74 -13.98 -18.85 -3.40
C GLU A 74 -14.24 -19.74 -4.63
N GLU A 75 -14.82 -19.16 -5.67
CA GLU A 75 -14.67 -19.73 -7.01
C GLU A 75 -13.20 -19.61 -7.35
N ASP A 76 -12.59 -20.78 -7.55
CA ASP A 76 -11.18 -21.05 -7.82
C ASP A 76 -10.76 -20.52 -9.19
N THR A 77 -11.14 -19.28 -9.52
CA THR A 77 -10.56 -18.53 -10.62
C THR A 77 -9.19 -18.05 -10.17
N SER A 78 -8.20 -18.94 -10.29
CA SER A 78 -6.78 -18.58 -10.42
C SER A 78 -6.60 -17.71 -11.68
N SER A 79 -7.12 -16.49 -11.64
CA SER A 79 -6.91 -15.49 -12.69
C SER A 79 -5.56 -14.86 -12.45
N GLU A 80 -4.59 -15.27 -13.25
CA GLU A 80 -3.30 -14.62 -13.35
C GLU A 80 -3.51 -13.17 -13.78
N LEU A 81 -3.22 -12.23 -12.87
CA LEU A 81 -3.33 -10.80 -13.17
C LEU A 81 -2.13 -10.40 -14.03
N SER A 82 -2.31 -10.38 -15.35
CA SER A 82 -1.33 -9.82 -16.28
C SER A 82 -1.59 -8.33 -16.49
N LEU A 83 -0.54 -7.52 -16.40
CA LEU A 83 -0.60 -6.09 -16.68
C LEU A 83 0.05 -5.81 -18.03
N PRO A 84 -0.59 -5.02 -18.91
CA PRO A 84 -0.02 -4.67 -20.22
C PRO A 84 1.15 -3.67 -20.11
N ILE A 85 1.40 -3.13 -18.92
CA ILE A 85 2.49 -2.20 -18.62
C ILE A 85 3.23 -2.66 -17.38
N SER A 86 4.50 -2.28 -17.27
CA SER A 86 5.24 -2.38 -16.01
C SER A 86 4.88 -1.22 -15.09
N ILE A 87 4.90 -1.45 -13.78
CA ILE A 87 4.72 -0.42 -12.76
C ILE A 87 6.02 -0.33 -11.96
N GLN A 88 6.57 0.87 -11.82
CA GLN A 88 7.64 1.15 -10.86
C GLN A 88 7.16 2.20 -9.88
N VAL A 89 7.41 1.97 -8.61
CA VAL A 89 7.18 2.95 -7.56
C VAL A 89 8.51 3.17 -6.84
N ASP A 90 9.07 4.36 -6.99
CA ASP A 90 10.40 4.67 -6.46
C ASP A 90 10.36 4.74 -4.93
N LYS A 91 9.26 5.30 -4.39
CA LYS A 91 9.04 5.43 -2.94
C LYS A 91 7.56 5.32 -2.56
N VAL A 92 7.28 4.50 -1.55
CA VAL A 92 6.02 4.50 -0.80
C VAL A 92 6.33 4.79 0.65
N SER A 93 5.61 5.73 1.27
CA SER A 93 5.78 6.05 2.69
C SER A 93 4.44 6.24 3.39
N VAL A 94 4.24 5.57 4.51
CA VAL A 94 3.08 5.72 5.39
C VAL A 94 3.59 5.96 6.80
N GLY A 95 3.25 7.12 7.38
CA GLY A 95 3.70 7.50 8.72
C GLY A 95 3.03 6.66 9.81
N GLN A 96 1.72 6.71 9.90
CA GLN A 96 0.93 5.89 10.82
C GLN A 96 -0.13 5.11 10.03
N PHE A 97 -0.28 3.84 10.34
CA PHE A 97 -1.31 2.98 9.77
C PHE A 97 -2.27 2.50 10.83
N THR A 98 -3.57 2.68 10.59
CA THR A 98 -4.64 2.10 11.40
C THR A 98 -5.60 1.32 10.52
N MET A 99 -6.04 0.17 11.02
CA MET A 99 -7.08 -0.61 10.37
C MET A 99 -8.10 -1.08 11.40
N THR A 100 -9.37 -0.89 11.05
CA THR A 100 -10.53 -1.33 11.82
C THR A 100 -11.31 -2.35 11.00
N ASP A 101 -11.60 -3.51 11.60
CA ASP A 101 -12.43 -4.54 10.97
C ASP A 101 -13.93 -4.19 10.97
N ALA A 102 -14.74 -5.03 10.33
CA ALA A 102 -16.20 -4.85 10.28
C ALA A 102 -16.89 -4.93 11.66
N SER A 103 -16.19 -5.42 12.69
CA SER A 103 -16.67 -5.45 14.09
C SER A 103 -16.21 -4.24 14.89
N GLY A 104 -15.49 -3.29 14.28
CA GLY A 104 -14.96 -2.11 14.96
C GLY A 104 -13.64 -2.37 15.72
N LYS A 105 -13.02 -3.54 15.55
CA LYS A 105 -11.79 -3.90 16.27
C LYS A 105 -10.56 -3.45 15.48
N ASN A 106 -9.60 -2.85 16.18
CA ASN A 106 -8.31 -2.48 15.60
C ASN A 106 -7.35 -3.67 15.53
N LEU A 107 -6.32 -3.53 14.70
CA LEU A 107 -5.17 -4.44 14.73
C LEU A 107 -4.58 -4.55 16.15
N PRO A 108 -4.14 -5.75 16.57
CA PRO A 108 -3.53 -5.96 17.88
C PRO A 108 -2.12 -5.33 18.01
N VAL A 109 -1.59 -4.77 16.92
CA VAL A 109 -0.28 -4.11 16.83
C VAL A 109 -0.44 -2.76 16.14
N GLY A 110 0.39 -1.79 16.54
CA GLY A 110 0.57 -0.54 15.82
C GLY A 110 1.57 -0.71 14.68
N LEU A 111 1.29 -0.15 13.50
CA LEU A 111 2.15 -0.16 12.34
C LEU A 111 2.49 1.27 11.94
N ASN A 112 3.76 1.64 12.04
CA ASN A 112 4.23 3.00 11.78
C ASN A 112 5.47 2.97 10.87
N ASN A 113 5.79 4.12 10.30
CA ASN A 113 7.03 4.37 9.54
C ASN A 113 7.28 3.31 8.47
N PHE A 114 6.24 2.97 7.72
CA PHE A 114 6.35 2.04 6.60
C PHE A 114 6.97 2.78 5.42
N ASP A 115 8.22 2.44 5.09
CA ASP A 115 8.97 2.99 3.99
C ASP A 115 9.39 1.86 3.05
N LEU A 116 8.86 1.88 1.83
CA LEU A 116 9.17 0.94 0.77
C LEU A 116 9.81 1.69 -0.40
N GLU A 117 10.88 1.14 -0.95
CA GLU A 117 11.59 1.73 -2.09
C GLU A 117 11.76 0.72 -3.22
N SER A 118 11.95 1.23 -4.43
CA SER A 118 12.27 0.44 -5.61
C SER A 118 11.28 -0.70 -5.87
N LEU A 119 9.98 -0.46 -5.63
CA LEU A 119 8.96 -1.42 -5.99
C LEU A 119 8.90 -1.48 -7.52
N VAL A 120 9.09 -2.67 -8.07
CA VAL A 120 8.96 -2.95 -9.49
C VAL A 120 8.00 -4.10 -9.63
N LEU A 121 6.96 -3.90 -10.44
CA LEU A 121 6.06 -4.93 -10.93
C LEU A 121 6.22 -4.98 -12.45
N ASP A 122 6.81 -6.06 -12.94
CA ASP A 122 6.98 -6.25 -14.38
C ASP A 122 5.71 -6.79 -15.04
N SER A 123 5.69 -6.80 -16.37
CA SER A 123 4.55 -7.29 -17.15
C SER A 123 4.31 -8.80 -17.03
N SER A 124 5.27 -9.55 -16.48
CA SER A 124 5.13 -10.99 -16.20
C SER A 124 4.55 -11.30 -14.82
N GLY A 125 4.35 -10.25 -14.00
CA GLY A 125 3.81 -10.39 -12.65
C GLY A 125 4.87 -10.62 -11.57
N ILE A 126 6.17 -10.61 -11.92
CA ILE A 126 7.23 -10.64 -10.91
C ILE A 126 7.28 -9.27 -10.26
N THR A 127 7.26 -9.26 -8.92
CA THR A 127 7.39 -8.05 -8.11
C THR A 127 8.64 -8.12 -7.25
N THR A 128 9.38 -7.03 -7.16
CA THR A 128 10.45 -6.85 -6.17
C THR A 128 10.27 -5.53 -5.46
N ALA A 129 10.59 -5.47 -4.17
CA ALA A 129 10.61 -4.23 -3.41
C ALA A 129 11.62 -4.31 -2.25
N GLU A 130 12.13 -3.16 -1.83
CA GLU A 130 12.98 -3.03 -0.65
C GLU A 130 12.19 -2.36 0.48
N LEU A 131 12.02 -3.08 1.59
CA LEU A 131 11.50 -2.51 2.82
C LEU A 131 12.63 -1.80 3.54
N ARG A 132 12.62 -0.47 3.53
CA ARG A 132 13.61 0.36 4.22
C ARG A 132 13.34 0.39 5.71
N ARG A 133 12.05 0.49 6.08
CA ARG A 133 11.62 0.56 7.46
C ARG A 133 10.17 0.12 7.60
N LEU A 134 9.87 -0.55 8.70
CA LEU A 134 8.54 -0.70 9.27
C LEU A 134 8.70 -0.84 10.79
N THR A 135 8.03 0.02 11.54
CA THR A 135 7.97 -0.06 13.00
C THR A 135 6.68 -0.77 13.40
N VAL A 136 6.83 -1.91 14.06
CA VAL A 136 5.73 -2.68 14.64
C VAL A 136 5.75 -2.49 16.15
N THR A 137 4.67 -1.96 16.71
CA THR A 137 4.54 -1.70 18.14
C THR A 137 3.52 -2.66 18.75
N HIS A 138 3.95 -3.49 19.69
CA HIS A 138 3.11 -4.29 20.56
C HIS A 138 3.26 -3.76 22.00
N PRO A 139 2.27 -3.97 22.90
CA PRO A 139 2.36 -3.51 24.30
C PRO A 139 3.70 -3.81 25.01
N ASP A 140 4.32 -4.95 24.71
CA ASP A 140 5.56 -5.39 25.39
C ASP A 140 6.84 -5.14 24.58
N VAL A 141 6.74 -4.90 23.27
CA VAL A 141 7.91 -4.87 22.37
C VAL A 141 7.67 -3.95 21.19
N THR A 142 8.72 -3.20 20.82
CA THR A 142 8.79 -2.48 19.56
C THR A 142 9.82 -3.16 18.65
N SER A 143 9.43 -3.45 17.42
CA SER A 143 10.27 -4.07 16.40
C SER A 143 10.46 -3.13 15.23
N GLU A 144 11.69 -2.88 14.83
CA GLU A 144 12.01 -2.24 13.55
C GLU A 144 12.39 -3.32 12.54
N LEU A 145 11.71 -3.31 11.39
CA LEU A 145 11.88 -4.28 10.32
C LEU A 145 12.44 -3.59 9.06
N ASN A 146 13.34 -4.29 8.37
CA ASN A 146 13.82 -3.91 7.03
C ASN A 146 14.17 -5.16 6.23
N GLY A 147 14.28 -5.05 4.91
CA GLY A 147 14.73 -6.15 4.07
C GLY A 147 14.16 -6.12 2.66
N THR A 148 13.97 -7.30 2.08
CA THR A 148 13.55 -7.45 0.68
C THR A 148 12.31 -8.32 0.56
N VAL A 149 11.46 -7.94 -0.38
CA VAL A 149 10.25 -8.67 -0.75
C VAL A 149 10.32 -8.99 -2.23
N LYS A 150 10.12 -10.25 -2.58
CA LYS A 150 9.99 -10.72 -3.96
C LYS A 150 8.73 -11.54 -4.08
N LEU A 151 7.89 -11.22 -5.06
CA LEU A 151 6.75 -12.02 -5.46
C LEU A 151 7.05 -12.58 -6.84
N GLU A 152 7.00 -13.89 -7.01
CA GLU A 152 7.31 -14.52 -8.29
C GLU A 152 6.16 -14.38 -9.29
N LYS A 153 4.93 -14.26 -8.80
CA LYS A 153 3.73 -14.16 -9.63
C LYS A 153 2.57 -13.53 -8.85
N LEU A 154 1.80 -12.65 -9.50
CA LEU A 154 0.53 -12.13 -8.99
C LEU A 154 -0.61 -13.15 -9.19
N ALA A 155 -0.49 -14.31 -8.55
CA ALA A 155 -1.51 -15.34 -8.55
C ALA A 155 -1.52 -16.06 -7.20
N TYR A 156 -2.71 -16.42 -6.72
CA TYR A 156 -2.88 -17.29 -5.55
C TYR A 156 -2.12 -18.61 -5.77
N PRO A 157 -1.36 -19.16 -4.79
CA PRO A 157 -1.26 -18.78 -3.37
C PRO A 157 -0.27 -17.64 -3.03
N TRP A 158 0.05 -16.75 -3.97
CA TRP A 158 1.01 -15.64 -3.83
C TRP A 158 2.41 -16.12 -3.46
N PRO A 159 3.17 -16.69 -4.43
CA PRO A 159 4.52 -17.21 -4.20
C PRO A 159 5.49 -16.08 -3.86
N MET A 160 5.56 -15.73 -2.57
CA MET A 160 6.37 -14.65 -2.01
C MET A 160 7.60 -15.20 -1.30
N GLN A 161 8.73 -14.57 -1.55
CA GLN A 161 9.97 -14.70 -0.80
C GLN A 161 10.20 -13.39 -0.05
N VAL A 162 10.35 -13.49 1.27
CA VAL A 162 10.52 -12.33 2.15
C VAL A 162 11.76 -12.58 3.01
N SER A 163 12.70 -11.65 2.97
CA SER A 163 13.89 -11.65 3.83
C SER A 163 13.87 -10.39 4.67
N LEU A 164 13.72 -10.55 5.98
CA LEU A 164 13.61 -9.42 6.92
C LEU A 164 14.66 -9.53 8.01
N ASN A 165 15.27 -8.39 8.33
CA ASN A 165 15.99 -8.19 9.58
C ASN A 165 15.06 -7.50 10.57
N ALA A 166 15.12 -7.91 11.82
CA ALA A 166 14.35 -7.33 12.91
C ALA A 166 15.27 -6.88 14.03
N VAL A 167 15.09 -5.64 14.49
CA VAL A 167 15.69 -5.13 15.72
C VAL A 167 14.58 -4.93 16.73
N ASN A 168 14.62 -5.68 17.82
CA ASN A 168 13.61 -5.65 18.87
C ASN A 168 14.11 -4.83 20.06
N THR A 169 13.25 -3.94 20.54
CA THR A 169 13.46 -3.18 21.76
C THR A 169 12.30 -3.47 22.71
N GLY A 170 12.59 -4.09 23.85
CA GLY A 170 11.59 -4.33 24.89
C GLY A 170 11.24 -3.05 25.64
N LEU A 171 9.99 -2.91 26.05
CA LEU A 171 9.59 -1.89 27.01
C LEU A 171 9.71 -2.52 28.41
N HIS A 172 10.64 -2.00 29.22
CA HIS A 172 10.89 -2.46 30.59
C HIS A 172 9.73 -2.16 31.54
#